data_AF-A0A534NRK2-F1
#
_entry.id   AF-A0A534NRK2-F1
#
_cell.length_a   1.000
_cell.length_b   1.000
_cell.length_c   1.000
_cell.angle_alpha   90.00
_cell.angle_beta   90.00
_cell.angle_gamma   90.00
#
_symmetry.space_group_name_H-M   'P 1'
#
loop_
_entity.id
_entity.type
_entity.pdbx_description
1 polymer ?
#
loop_
_entity_poly.entity_id
_entity_poly.type
_entity_poly.pdbx_seq_one_letter_code
_entity_poly.pdbx_strand_id
1 'polypeptide(L)'
;MPPGEERAGRRGVAQEVSGPAWSGRVIPLLYPAIDLLEGRAVRLHKGDRQSARMYSEDPAAQARAFVQQGAQALHVVDLDAAFGGRRQIDLIGR
;
A
#
# COMPACT_ATOMS: atom_id res chain seq x y z
N MET A 1 -4.41 -21.30 -21.25
CA MET A 1 -2.94 -21.51 -21.29
C MET A 1 -2.51 -22.01 -19.94
N PRO A 2 -1.93 -23.22 -19.84
CA PRO A 2 -1.32 -23.72 -18.60
C PRO A 2 -0.03 -22.96 -18.28
N PRO A 3 0.51 -23.06 -17.05
CA PRO A 3 1.76 -22.42 -16.68
C PRO A 3 2.91 -23.05 -17.48
N GLY A 4 3.62 -22.27 -18.29
CA GLY A 4 4.81 -22.74 -19.03
C GLY A 4 4.91 -22.38 -20.51
N GLU A 5 3.95 -21.64 -21.08
CA GLU A 5 4.02 -21.22 -22.50
C GLU A 5 4.38 -19.74 -22.64
N GLU A 6 5.67 -19.42 -22.56
CA GLU A 6 6.19 -18.10 -22.97
C GLU A 6 6.49 -18.13 -24.47
N ARG A 7 5.77 -17.30 -25.24
CA ARG A 7 5.95 -17.20 -26.69
C ARG A 7 7.30 -16.54 -27.00
N ALA A 8 8.24 -17.32 -27.53
CA ALA A 8 9.43 -16.80 -28.19
C ALA A 8 9.02 -15.89 -29.36
N GLY A 9 9.26 -14.58 -29.25
CA GLY A 9 8.89 -13.68 -30.33
C GLY A 9 9.06 -12.20 -30.06
N ARG A 10 10.32 -11.74 -30.00
CA ARG A 10 10.88 -10.52 -30.66
C ARG A 10 12.15 -10.11 -29.93
N ARG A 11 13.32 -10.41 -30.52
CA ARG A 11 14.59 -9.76 -30.15
C ARG A 11 14.52 -8.31 -30.61
N GLY A 12 13.88 -7.47 -29.80
CA GLY A 12 14.11 -6.03 -29.83
C GLY A 12 15.43 -5.77 -29.12
N VAL A 13 16.37 -5.12 -29.80
CA VAL A 13 17.56 -4.56 -29.17
C VAL A 13 17.06 -3.60 -28.09
N ALA A 14 17.23 -3.95 -26.81
CA ALA A 14 16.98 -3.04 -25.72
C ALA A 14 18.00 -1.90 -25.87
N GLN A 15 17.58 -0.79 -26.45
CA GLN A 15 18.35 0.44 -26.36
C GLN A 15 18.27 0.88 -24.89
N GLU A 16 19.40 0.77 -24.20
CA GLU A 16 19.57 1.35 -22.88
C GLU A 16 19.40 2.86 -23.00
N VAL A 17 18.22 3.35 -22.63
CA VAL A 17 17.98 4.78 -22.49
C VAL A 17 18.79 5.25 -21.29
N SER A 18 19.92 5.88 -21.56
CA SER A 18 20.71 6.62 -20.57
C SER A 18 19.87 7.81 -20.08
N GLY A 19 19.05 7.55 -19.07
CA GLY A 19 18.37 8.58 -18.30
C GLY A 19 19.40 9.49 -17.61
N PRO A 20 19.02 10.73 -17.25
CA PRO A 20 19.95 11.66 -16.61
C PRO A 20 20.56 11.00 -15.37
N ALA A 21 21.88 11.12 -15.22
CA ALA A 21 22.59 10.67 -14.03
C ALA A 21 21.99 11.39 -12.82
N TRP A 22 21.25 10.65 -11.98
CA TRP A 22 20.73 11.16 -10.72
C TRP A 22 21.95 11.40 -9.81
N SER A 23 22.54 12.60 -9.88
CA SER A 23 23.75 12.99 -9.14
C SER A 23 23.45 13.37 -7.68
N GLY A 24 22.18 13.32 -7.27
CA GLY A 24 21.75 13.49 -5.88
C GLY A 24 21.49 12.15 -5.20
N ARG A 25 21.80 12.06 -3.91
CA ARG A 25 21.38 10.93 -3.06
C ARG A 25 19.85 10.87 -3.06
N VAL A 26 19.27 9.90 -3.77
CA VAL A 26 17.84 9.59 -3.66
C VAL A 26 17.61 8.97 -2.28
N ILE A 27 16.92 9.70 -1.41
CA ILE A 27 16.46 9.16 -0.13
C ILE A 27 15.02 8.71 -0.31
N PRO A 28 14.70 7.42 -0.06
CA PRO A 28 13.33 6.93 -0.16
C PRO A 28 12.45 7.59 0.91
N LEU A 29 11.26 8.02 0.51
CA LEU A 29 10.21 8.45 1.43
C LEU A 29 9.48 7.22 1.96
N LEU A 30 9.41 7.08 3.29
CA LEU A 30 8.70 6.00 3.96
C LEU A 30 7.32 6.47 4.41
N TYR A 31 6.29 5.71 4.04
CA TYR A 31 4.91 5.94 4.44
C TYR A 31 4.38 4.73 5.21
N PRO A 32 4.25 4.80 6.54
CA PRO A 32 3.55 3.77 7.29
C PRO A 32 2.11 3.63 6.77
N ALA A 33 1.66 2.38 6.65
CA ALA A 33 0.35 2.05 6.10
C ALA A 33 -0.65 1.66 7.18
N ILE A 34 -1.89 2.15 7.07
CA ILE A 34 -3.04 1.72 7.87
C ILE A 34 -4.14 1.27 6.90
N ASP A 35 -4.40 -0.04 6.87
CA ASP A 35 -5.49 -0.61 6.10
C ASP A 35 -6.73 -0.70 7.01
N LEU A 36 -7.83 -0.04 6.63
CA LEU A 36 -9.06 0.08 7.41
C LEU A 36 -10.10 -0.93 6.95
N LEU A 37 -10.52 -1.82 7.84
CA LEU A 37 -11.58 -2.79 7.59
C LEU A 37 -12.53 -2.83 8.79
N GLU A 38 -13.80 -2.54 8.57
CA GLU A 38 -14.87 -2.52 9.58
C GLU A 38 -14.48 -1.69 10.80
N GLY A 39 -13.95 -0.48 10.56
CA GLY A 39 -13.54 0.47 11.59
C GLY A 39 -12.21 0.16 12.28
N ARG A 40 -11.49 -0.89 11.87
CA ARG A 40 -10.29 -1.39 12.53
C ARG A 40 -9.07 -1.35 11.62
N ALA A 41 -7.88 -1.27 12.21
CA ALA A 41 -6.63 -1.38 11.48
C ALA A 41 -6.26 -2.85 11.31
N VAL A 42 -6.13 -3.31 10.07
CA VAL A 42 -5.89 -4.71 9.73
C VAL A 42 -4.69 -4.88 8.80
N ARG A 43 -4.31 -6.14 8.57
CA ARG A 43 -3.46 -6.54 7.44
C ARG A 43 -4.09 -7.72 6.74
N LEU A 44 -4.08 -7.69 5.41
CA LEU A 44 -4.46 -8.82 4.57
C LEU A 44 -3.22 -9.58 4.10
N HIS A 45 -3.27 -10.90 4.03
CA HIS A 45 -2.30 -11.70 3.32
C HIS A 45 -2.65 -11.72 1.83
N LYS A 46 -1.76 -11.18 0.98
CA LYS A 46 -1.93 -11.11 -0.48
C LYS A 46 -3.28 -10.49 -0.93
N GLY A 47 -3.82 -9.57 -0.14
CA GLY A 47 -5.08 -8.88 -0.44
C GLY A 47 -6.35 -9.72 -0.22
N ASP A 48 -6.24 -10.92 0.34
CA ASP A 48 -7.42 -11.73 0.65
C ASP A 48 -8.16 -11.18 1.88
N ARG A 49 -9.41 -10.74 1.71
CA ARG A 49 -10.25 -10.22 2.79
C ARG A 49 -10.45 -11.24 3.91
N GLN A 50 -10.55 -12.54 3.60
CA GLN A 50 -10.78 -13.58 4.60
C GLN A 50 -9.55 -13.80 5.50
N SER A 51 -8.37 -13.37 5.05
CA SER A 51 -7.12 -13.46 5.79
C SER A 51 -6.88 -12.27 6.74
N ALA A 52 -7.85 -11.37 6.90
CA ALA A 52 -7.70 -10.16 7.68
C ALA A 52 -7.27 -10.47 9.12
N ARG A 53 -6.12 -9.93 9.51
CA ARG A 53 -5.66 -9.91 10.90
C ARG A 53 -5.77 -8.50 11.45
N MET A 54 -6.44 -8.35 12.59
CA MET A 54 -6.54 -7.07 13.30
C MET A 54 -5.23 -6.76 14.04
N TYR A 55 -4.79 -5.51 13.95
CA TYR A 55 -3.61 -4.96 14.62
C TYR A 55 -3.97 -3.90 15.65
N SER A 56 -5.05 -3.14 15.42
CA SER A 56 -5.57 -2.16 16.37
C SER A 56 -7.07 -1.96 16.18
N GLU A 57 -7.78 -1.78 17.29
CA GLU A 57 -9.17 -1.35 17.31
C GLU A 57 -9.34 0.18 17.23
N ASP A 58 -8.25 0.93 17.47
CA ASP A 58 -8.19 2.39 17.32
C ASP A 58 -7.16 2.77 16.23
N PRO A 59 -7.59 2.89 14.96
CA PRO A 59 -6.73 3.34 13.87
C PRO A 59 -6.18 4.75 14.08
N ALA A 60 -6.91 5.62 14.78
CA ALA A 60 -6.46 6.98 15.05
C ALA A 60 -5.31 6.98 16.08
N ALA A 61 -5.35 6.10 17.09
CA ALA A 61 -4.22 5.89 17.98
C ALA A 61 -3.00 5.35 17.24
N GLN A 62 -3.20 4.40 16.31
CA GLN A 62 -2.12 3.88 15.47
C GLN A 62 -1.50 4.99 14.60
N ALA A 63 -2.32 5.85 14.00
CA ALA A 63 -1.87 7.01 13.23
C ALA A 63 -1.03 7.97 14.10
N ARG A 64 -1.52 8.32 15.30
CA ARG A 64 -0.80 9.15 16.27
C ARG A 64 0.55 8.53 16.66
N ALA A 65 0.61 7.22 16.85
CA ALA A 65 1.84 6.51 17.18
C ALA A 65 2.88 6.60 16.04
N PHE A 66 2.47 6.50 14.77
CA PHE A 66 3.37 6.70 13.65
C PHE A 66 3.89 8.14 13.56
N VAL A 67 3.02 9.13 13.78
CA VAL A 67 3.44 10.55 13.83
C VAL A 67 4.46 10.78 14.95
N GLN A 68 4.23 10.21 16.14
CA GLN A 68 5.18 10.28 17.27
C GLN A 68 6.54 9.63 16.95
N GLN A 69 6.57 8.65 16.05
CA GLN A 69 7.80 8.01 15.58
C GLN A 69 8.47 8.76 14.41
N GLY A 70 7.93 9.91 14.00
CA GLY A 70 8.51 10.78 12.97
C GLY A 70 7.93 10.61 11.57
N ALA A 71 6.83 9.88 11.41
CA ALA A 71 6.14 9.80 10.12
C ALA A 71 5.55 11.17 9.74
N GLN A 72 5.91 11.66 8.55
CA GLN A 72 5.40 12.94 8.03
C GLN A 72 4.07 12.79 7.30
N ALA A 73 3.78 11.60 6.79
CA ALA A 73 2.52 11.26 6.16
C ALA A 73 2.22 9.77 6.33
N LEU A 74 0.96 9.41 6.17
CA LEU A 74 0.47 8.03 6.27
C LEU A 74 -0.16 7.63 4.94
N HIS A 75 0.00 6.36 4.59
CA HIS A 75 -0.76 5.73 3.52
C HIS A 75 -1.98 5.03 4.14
N VAL A 76 -3.17 5.59 3.94
CA VAL A 76 -4.41 5.04 4.51
C VAL A 76 -5.26 4.45 3.40
N VAL A 77 -5.72 3.21 3.58
CA VAL A 77 -6.56 2.50 2.62
C VAL A 77 -7.89 2.14 3.27
N ASP A 78 -9.01 2.58 2.67
CA ASP A 78 -10.34 2.13 3.04
C ASP A 78 -10.68 0.82 2.32
N LEU A 79 -10.48 -0.32 3.01
CA LEU A 79 -10.72 -1.63 2.42
C LEU A 79 -12.22 -1.92 2.27
N ASP A 80 -13.09 -1.38 3.13
CA ASP A 80 -14.53 -1.54 2.94
C ASP A 80 -14.96 -0.91 1.62
N ALA A 81 -14.53 0.32 1.35
CA ALA A 81 -14.79 0.96 0.06
C ALA A 81 -14.13 0.19 -1.11
N ALA A 82 -12.89 -0.27 -0.94
CA ALA A 82 -12.16 -1.00 -1.98
C ALA A 82 -12.84 -2.34 -2.36
N PHE A 83 -13.50 -3.00 -1.39
CA PHE A 83 -14.29 -4.21 -1.61
C PHE A 83 -15.74 -3.94 -2.01
N GLY A 84 -16.12 -2.68 -2.29
CA GLY A 84 -17.47 -2.29 -2.72
C GLY A 84 -18.48 -2.06 -1.59
N GLY A 85 -18.01 -2.00 -0.34
CA GLY A 85 -18.80 -1.65 0.85
C GLY A 85 -18.92 -0.15 1.08
N ARG A 86 -19.39 0.22 2.27
CA ARG A 86 -19.56 1.63 2.66
C ARG A 86 -18.22 2.29 2.95
N ARG A 87 -18.08 3.55 2.52
CA ARG A 87 -16.90 4.37 2.81
C ARG A 87 -16.85 4.77 4.29
N GLN A 88 -15.64 4.78 4.85
CA GLN A 88 -15.35 5.11 6.24
C GLN A 88 -14.92 6.59 6.39
N ILE A 89 -15.67 7.52 5.77
CA ILE A 89 -15.30 8.94 5.69
C ILE A 89 -15.15 9.58 7.08
N ASP A 90 -16.07 9.30 8.00
CA ASP A 90 -16.03 9.86 9.35
C ASP A 90 -14.84 9.37 10.17
N LEU A 91 -14.31 8.18 9.88
CA LEU A 91 -13.12 7.65 10.54
C LEU A 91 -11.86 8.31 9.98
N ILE A 92 -11.81 8.52 8.67
CA ILE A 92 -10.66 9.10 7.97
C ILE A 92 -10.55 10.61 8.21
N GLY A 93 -11.67 11.30 8.42
CA GLY A 93 -11.72 12.75 8.65
C GLY A 93 -11.43 13.22 10.08
N ARG A 94 -11.10 12.32 11.01
CA ARG A 94 -10.79 12.61 12.42
C ARG A 94 -9.31 12.85 12.65
#